data_AF-A0A3M6U7P3-F1
#
_entry.id   AF-A0A3M6U7P3-F1
#
_cell.length_a   1.000
_cell.length_b   1.000
_cell.length_c   1.000
_cell.angle_alpha   90.00
_cell.angle_beta   90.00
_cell.angle_gamma   90.00
#
_symmetry.space_group_name_H-M   'P 1'
#
loop_
_entity.id
_entity.type
_entity.pdbx_description
1 polymer ?
#
loop_
_entity_poly.entity_id
_entity_poly.type
_entity_poly.pdbx_seq_one_letter_code
_entity_poly.pdbx_strand_id
1 'polypeptide(L)'
;MDSNMYLLVSDLNVRANTFTGFHNWYQFLLEQDRNPTQTTNIAFNHPRPFVGNKLPYFLRGLTFTWRGADKVPPRSTSSMFVGTSPAFDLAMFTTCVLKGRVPGGGPTDCVCEIQVPGLGRSTVEFRTVEDSHGKVVTAYPKNVR
;
A
#
# COMPACT_ATOMS: atom_id res chain seq x y z
N MET A 1 15.10 -15.99 11.48
CA MET A 1 14.00 -16.10 10.48
C MET A 1 13.41 -14.71 10.35
N ASP A 2 14.00 -13.86 9.50
CA ASP A 2 13.55 -12.47 9.29
C ASP A 2 12.54 -12.43 8.15
N SER A 3 11.42 -13.11 8.36
CA SER A 3 10.26 -13.04 7.47
C SER A 3 9.22 -12.21 8.22
N ASN A 4 8.67 -11.15 7.61
CA ASN A 4 7.25 -10.77 7.68
C ASN A 4 6.91 -9.26 7.75
N MET A 5 7.86 -8.31 7.73
CA MET A 5 7.47 -6.88 7.85
C MET A 5 7.54 -6.04 6.56
N TYR A 6 7.81 -6.61 5.38
CA TYR A 6 7.81 -5.83 4.12
C TYR A 6 6.41 -5.40 3.63
N LEU A 7 5.34 -5.99 4.17
CA LEU A 7 3.96 -5.61 3.84
C LEU A 7 3.56 -4.27 4.44
N LEU A 8 3.98 -4.05 5.69
CA LEU A 8 3.57 -2.91 6.51
C LEU A 8 4.69 -1.89 6.68
N VAL A 9 5.94 -2.29 6.43
CA VAL A 9 7.11 -1.43 6.46
C VAL A 9 7.73 -1.39 5.08
N SER A 10 8.10 -0.17 4.70
CA SER A 10 8.65 0.15 3.39
C SER A 10 10.14 -0.17 3.32
N ASP A 11 10.63 -0.46 2.12
CA ASP A 11 12.05 -0.74 1.91
C ASP A 11 12.79 0.53 1.47
N LEU A 12 13.72 0.99 2.30
CA LEU A 12 14.53 2.19 2.07
C LEU A 12 15.95 1.80 1.64
N ASN A 13 16.33 2.20 0.43
CA ASN A 13 17.70 2.11 -0.04
C ASN A 13 18.42 3.45 0.18
N VAL A 14 19.13 3.53 1.32
CA VAL A 14 19.90 4.72 1.72
C VAL A 14 21.01 5.08 0.73
N ARG A 15 21.64 4.09 0.08
CA ARG A 15 22.73 4.36 -0.88
C ARG A 15 22.22 4.98 -2.16
N ALA A 16 21.05 4.53 -2.61
CA ALA A 16 20.43 5.01 -3.85
C ALA A 16 19.52 6.22 -3.61
N ASN A 17 19.28 6.64 -2.37
CA ASN A 17 18.27 7.63 -1.99
C ASN A 17 16.90 7.31 -2.61
N THR A 18 16.50 6.04 -2.53
CA THR A 18 15.22 5.58 -3.08
C THR A 18 14.50 4.67 -2.11
N PHE A 19 13.17 4.59 -2.24
CA PHE A 19 12.37 3.61 -1.51
C PHE A 19 11.36 2.91 -2.41
N THR A 20 11.03 1.66 -2.07
CA THR A 20 9.92 0.91 -2.68
C THR A 20 8.81 0.68 -1.66
N GLY A 21 7.59 0.45 -2.14
CA GLY A 21 6.45 0.25 -1.27
C GLY A 21 5.99 1.54 -0.61
N PHE A 22 5.69 1.51 0.69
CA PHE A 22 5.06 2.59 1.46
C PHE A 22 3.59 2.85 1.12
N HIS A 23 2.75 1.92 1.55
CA HIS A 23 1.31 1.90 1.29
C HIS A 23 0.46 1.73 2.56
N ASN A 24 1.07 1.76 3.74
CA ASN A 24 0.36 1.69 5.01
C ASN A 24 0.22 3.09 5.63
N TRP A 25 -1.03 3.51 5.87
CA TRP A 25 -1.32 4.84 6.39
C TRP A 25 -0.82 5.04 7.82
N TYR A 26 -0.81 3.98 8.62
CA TYR A 26 -0.36 4.05 10.01
C TYR A 26 1.14 4.24 10.08
N GLN A 27 1.93 3.52 9.26
CA GLN A 27 3.36 3.78 9.08
C GLN A 27 3.60 5.23 8.64
N PHE A 28 2.79 5.75 7.71
CA PHE A 28 2.92 7.12 7.23
C PHE A 28 2.73 8.14 8.35
N LEU A 29 1.66 7.98 9.13
CA LEU A 29 1.39 8.81 10.32
C LEU A 29 2.56 8.77 11.30
N LEU A 30 3.06 7.57 11.65
CA LEU A 30 4.16 7.43 12.60
C LEU A 30 5.47 8.07 12.10
N GLU A 31 5.77 8.01 10.80
CA GLU A 31 6.96 8.66 10.24
C GLU A 31 6.82 10.19 10.24
N GLN A 32 5.62 10.72 10.01
CA GLN A 32 5.34 12.16 10.14
C GLN A 32 5.45 12.64 11.60
N ASP A 33 4.88 11.88 12.54
CA ASP A 33 4.89 12.23 13.97
C ASP A 33 6.29 12.14 14.57
N ARG A 34 7.06 11.12 14.20
CA ARG A 34 8.41 10.89 14.73
C ARG A 34 9.39 11.98 14.30
N ASN A 35 9.35 12.37 13.04
CA ASN A 35 10.18 13.47 12.53
C ASN A 35 9.58 14.06 11.25
N PRO A 36 8.81 15.17 11.34
CA PRO A 36 8.09 15.72 10.20
C PRO A 36 9.02 16.19 9.08
N THR A 37 10.27 16.54 9.39
CA THR A 37 11.27 16.95 8.39
C THR A 37 11.75 15.78 7.51
N GLN A 38 11.42 14.54 7.88
CA GLN A 38 11.78 13.34 7.14
C GLN A 38 10.66 12.85 6.21
N THR A 39 9.47 13.44 6.24
CA THR A 39 8.38 13.10 5.31
C THR A 39 7.88 14.38 4.66
N THR A 40 8.49 14.73 3.53
CA THR A 40 8.32 16.04 2.86
C THR A 40 7.78 15.87 1.45
N ASN A 41 7.55 16.99 0.75
CA ASN A 41 7.05 17.01 -0.64
C ASN A 41 5.75 16.21 -0.83
N ILE A 42 4.90 16.20 0.19
CA ILE A 42 3.63 15.47 0.18
C ILE A 42 2.69 16.14 -0.83
N ALA A 43 2.30 15.38 -1.85
CA ALA A 43 1.38 15.83 -2.88
C ALA A 43 0.49 14.68 -3.36
N PHE A 44 -0.56 15.03 -4.10
CA PHE A 44 -1.49 14.07 -4.68
C PHE A 44 -1.57 14.24 -6.19
N ASN A 45 -0.95 13.31 -6.92
CA ASN A 45 -0.96 13.28 -8.38
C ASN A 45 -2.13 12.44 -8.92
N HIS A 46 -3.36 12.79 -8.51
CA HIS A 46 -4.59 12.19 -9.02
C HIS A 46 -5.77 13.18 -8.85
N PRO A 47 -6.66 13.37 -9.84
CA PRO A 47 -7.75 14.35 -9.75
C PRO A 47 -8.81 14.04 -8.69
N ARG A 48 -8.90 12.77 -8.27
CA ARG A 48 -9.74 12.31 -7.16
C ARG A 48 -8.89 11.50 -6.19
N PRO A 49 -8.09 12.14 -5.32
CA PRO A 49 -7.09 11.45 -4.54
C PRO A 49 -7.69 10.70 -3.35
N PHE A 50 -8.86 11.11 -2.87
CA PHE A 50 -9.56 10.48 -1.76
C PHE A 50 -10.89 9.87 -2.21
N VAL A 51 -11.16 8.65 -1.76
CA VAL A 51 -12.47 7.99 -1.88
C VAL A 51 -13.06 7.82 -0.49
N GLY A 52 -14.03 8.69 -0.16
CA GLY A 52 -14.71 8.71 1.14
C GLY A 52 -16.15 8.20 1.13
N ASN A 53 -16.70 7.90 -0.05
CA ASN A 53 -18.08 7.42 -0.21
C ASN A 53 -18.18 5.88 -0.35
N LYS A 54 -17.06 5.19 -0.09
CA LYS A 54 -16.91 3.73 -0.11
C LYS A 54 -16.01 3.32 1.06
N LEU A 55 -16.14 2.08 1.53
CA LEU A 55 -15.24 1.54 2.56
C LEU A 55 -14.40 0.38 2.01
N PRO A 56 -13.13 0.25 2.46
CA PRO A 56 -12.42 1.20 3.33
C PRO A 56 -12.16 2.54 2.62
N TYR A 57 -11.95 3.61 3.39
CA TYR A 57 -11.49 4.87 2.82
C TYR A 57 -10.14 4.68 2.14
N PHE A 58 -9.93 5.39 1.05
CA PHE A 58 -8.79 5.12 0.18
C PHE A 58 -8.15 6.40 -0.32
N LEU A 59 -6.82 6.47 -0.19
CA LEU A 59 -5.98 7.48 -0.82
C LEU A 59 -5.25 6.89 -2.02
N ARG A 60 -5.15 7.66 -3.10
CA ARG A 60 -4.40 7.32 -4.30
C ARG A 60 -3.63 8.51 -4.84
N GLY A 61 -2.58 8.22 -5.59
CA GLY A 61 -1.73 9.25 -6.18
C GLY A 61 -0.86 9.97 -5.16
N LEU A 62 -0.68 9.43 -3.96
CA LEU A 62 0.14 10.05 -2.93
C LEU A 62 1.62 10.00 -3.34
N THR A 63 2.28 11.15 -3.38
CA THR A 63 3.72 11.28 -3.62
C THR A 63 4.35 12.00 -2.44
N PHE A 64 5.55 11.61 -2.05
CA PHE A 64 6.32 12.23 -0.97
C PHE A 64 7.78 11.78 -1.06
N THR A 65 8.65 12.56 -0.43
CA THR A 65 10.03 12.20 -0.15
C THR A 65 10.09 11.67 1.28
N TRP A 66 10.70 10.50 1.47
CA TRP A 66 10.86 9.85 2.77
C TRP A 66 12.33 9.73 3.12
N ARG A 67 12.75 10.41 4.18
CA ARG A 67 14.13 10.48 4.67
C ARG A 67 15.13 10.88 3.58
N GLY A 68 14.73 11.86 2.75
CA GLY A 68 15.52 12.31 1.60
C GLY A 68 15.51 11.36 0.40
N ALA A 69 14.75 10.27 0.45
CA ALA A 69 14.62 9.30 -0.63
C ALA A 69 13.32 9.46 -1.41
N ASP A 70 13.39 9.22 -2.71
CA ASP A 70 12.24 9.26 -3.62
C ASP A 70 11.72 7.87 -3.97
N LYS A 71 10.42 7.77 -4.25
CA LYS A 71 9.79 6.50 -4.56
C LYS A 71 10.24 5.96 -5.92
N VAL A 72 10.59 4.67 -5.97
CA VAL A 72 10.89 3.97 -7.21
C VAL A 72 9.82 2.93 -7.57
N PRO A 73 9.56 2.71 -8.88
CA PRO A 73 10.18 3.40 -10.02
C PRO A 73 9.76 4.89 -10.11
N PRO A 74 10.52 5.75 -10.83
CA PRO A 74 10.20 7.17 -10.94
C PRO A 74 8.76 7.40 -11.41
N ARG A 75 8.12 8.45 -10.87
CA ARG A 75 6.69 8.78 -11.09
C ARG A 75 5.69 7.75 -10.56
N SER A 76 6.14 6.72 -9.85
CA SER A 76 5.23 5.86 -9.08
C SER A 76 4.62 6.65 -7.92
N THR A 77 3.42 6.23 -7.51
CA THR A 77 2.70 6.85 -6.40
C THR A 77 2.35 5.80 -5.36
N SER A 78 2.17 6.24 -4.12
CA SER A 78 1.55 5.47 -3.06
C SER A 78 0.03 5.57 -3.11
N SER A 79 -0.56 4.52 -2.58
CA SER A 79 -1.99 4.36 -2.39
C SER A 79 -2.18 3.52 -1.14
N MET A 80 -3.18 3.86 -0.34
CA MET A 80 -3.35 3.27 0.99
C MET A 80 -4.81 3.25 1.37
N PHE A 81 -5.20 2.21 2.11
CA PHE A 81 -6.41 2.30 2.90
C PHE A 81 -6.14 3.27 4.05
N VAL A 82 -7.13 4.06 4.45
CA VAL A 82 -6.98 5.07 5.50
C VAL A 82 -7.95 4.77 6.64
N GLY A 83 -7.45 4.84 7.86
CA GLY A 83 -8.21 4.54 9.07
C GLY A 83 -8.48 3.04 9.30
N THR A 84 -7.97 2.17 8.43
CA THR A 84 -8.02 0.72 8.63
C THR A 84 -7.05 0.27 9.72
N SER A 85 -7.32 -0.84 10.40
CA SER A 85 -6.33 -1.43 11.29
C SER A 85 -5.23 -2.12 10.45
N PRO A 86 -3.98 -2.20 10.93
CA PRO A 86 -2.95 -3.02 10.29
C PRO A 86 -3.37 -4.49 10.10
N ALA A 87 -4.23 -5.00 10.99
CA ALA A 87 -4.82 -6.34 10.87
C ALA A 87 -5.76 -6.47 9.66
N PHE A 88 -6.54 -5.43 9.34
CA PHE A 88 -7.39 -5.41 8.15
C PHE A 88 -6.55 -5.46 6.87
N ASP A 89 -5.51 -4.63 6.77
CA ASP A 89 -4.60 -4.62 5.62
C ASP A 89 -3.96 -6.01 5.43
N LEU A 90 -3.46 -6.60 6.51
CA LEU A 90 -2.87 -7.93 6.50
C LEU A 90 -3.86 -9.02 6.05
N ALA A 91 -5.11 -8.99 6.56
CA ALA A 91 -6.14 -9.96 6.20
C ALA A 91 -6.49 -9.88 4.71
N MET A 92 -6.66 -8.66 4.17
CA MET A 92 -6.92 -8.44 2.75
C MET A 92 -5.79 -9.01 1.90
N PHE A 93 -4.53 -8.62 2.18
CA PHE A 93 -3.37 -9.07 1.41
C PHE A 93 -3.18 -10.59 1.50
N THR A 94 -3.35 -11.18 2.68
CA THR A 94 -3.27 -12.64 2.87
C THR A 94 -4.35 -13.37 2.05
N THR A 95 -5.57 -12.84 2.00
CA THR A 95 -6.66 -13.43 1.21
C THR A 95 -6.32 -13.49 -0.28
N CYS A 96 -5.63 -12.47 -0.81
CA CYS A 96 -5.18 -12.49 -2.20
C CYS A 96 -4.12 -13.54 -2.48
N VAL A 97 -3.15 -13.68 -1.57
CA VAL A 97 -2.13 -14.74 -1.64
C VAL A 97 -2.76 -16.13 -1.63
N LEU A 98 -3.85 -16.32 -0.88
CA LEU A 98 -4.57 -17.60 -0.81
C LEU A 98 -5.46 -17.85 -2.03
N LYS A 99 -5.92 -16.81 -2.73
CA LYS A 99 -6.77 -16.94 -3.92
C LYS A 99 -6.04 -17.60 -5.10
N GLY A 100 -4.73 -17.47 -5.16
CA GLY A 100 -3.90 -18.07 -6.20
C GLY A 100 -2.64 -17.26 -6.42
N ARG A 101 -1.54 -17.95 -6.76
CA ARG A 101 -0.21 -17.37 -6.92
C ARG A 101 0.26 -17.56 -8.34
N VAL A 102 1.09 -16.65 -8.83
CA VAL A 102 1.77 -16.81 -10.12
C VAL A 102 2.94 -17.80 -9.93
N PRO A 103 3.01 -18.90 -10.70
CA PRO A 103 4.14 -19.82 -10.62
C PRO A 103 5.46 -19.10 -10.93
N GLY A 104 6.45 -19.24 -10.06
CA GLY A 104 7.75 -18.55 -10.18
C GLY A 104 7.76 -17.11 -9.65
N GLY A 105 6.69 -16.66 -8.99
CA GLY A 105 6.58 -15.33 -8.40
C GLY A 105 5.98 -14.30 -9.35
N GLY A 106 5.80 -13.07 -8.86
CA GLY A 106 5.27 -11.94 -9.61
C GLY A 106 3.99 -11.32 -9.02
N PRO A 107 3.38 -10.38 -9.75
CA PRO A 107 2.22 -9.64 -9.28
C PRO A 107 0.93 -10.47 -9.40
N THR A 108 0.16 -10.51 -8.31
CA THR A 108 -1.21 -11.05 -8.28
C THR A 108 -2.17 -9.91 -7.97
N ASP A 109 -3.07 -9.60 -8.90
CA ASP A 109 -4.15 -8.64 -8.70
C ASP A 109 -5.40 -9.35 -8.15
N CYS A 110 -5.97 -8.80 -7.09
CA CYS A 110 -7.17 -9.30 -6.46
C CYS A 110 -8.25 -8.24 -6.39
N VAL A 111 -9.48 -8.70 -6.52
CA VAL A 111 -10.70 -7.91 -6.39
C VAL A 111 -11.57 -8.58 -5.35
N CYS A 112 -12.01 -7.80 -4.37
CA CYS A 112 -12.92 -8.21 -3.32
C CYS A 112 -14.12 -7.26 -3.30
N GLU A 113 -15.32 -7.82 -3.16
CA GLU A 113 -16.53 -7.04 -2.93
C GLU A 113 -16.85 -7.09 -1.44
N ILE A 114 -16.95 -5.92 -0.82
CA ILE A 114 -17.32 -5.77 0.59
C ILE A 114 -18.72 -5.15 0.61
N GLN A 115 -19.66 -5.86 1.24
CA GLN A 115 -20.98 -5.32 1.49
C GLN A 115 -20.94 -4.52 2.78
N VAL A 116 -21.25 -3.24 2.69
CA VAL A 116 -21.22 -2.31 3.81
C VAL A 116 -22.65 -1.87 4.11
N PRO A 117 -23.19 -2.17 5.31
CA PRO A 117 -24.52 -1.69 5.70
C PRO A 117 -24.63 -0.17 5.54
N GLY A 118 -25.66 0.29 4.84
CA GLY A 118 -25.92 1.73 4.59
C GLY A 118 -25.08 2.39 3.49
N LEU A 119 -23.95 1.81 3.06
CA LEU A 119 -23.11 2.31 1.95
C LEU A 119 -23.19 1.44 0.68
N GLY A 120 -23.79 0.25 0.81
CA GLY A 120 -23.93 -0.71 -0.27
C GLY A 120 -22.61 -1.43 -0.57
N ARG A 121 -22.41 -1.77 -1.83
CA ARG A 121 -21.24 -2.55 -2.28
C ARG A 121 -20.02 -1.66 -2.51
N SER A 122 -18.89 -2.06 -1.95
CA SER A 122 -17.57 -1.49 -2.23
C SER A 122 -16.69 -2.53 -2.93
N THR A 123 -16.18 -2.18 -4.11
CA THR A 123 -15.22 -3.00 -4.85
C THR A 123 -13.82 -2.55 -4.51
N VAL A 124 -13.06 -3.44 -3.91
CA VAL A 124 -11.69 -3.20 -3.46
C VAL A 124 -10.73 -3.95 -4.36
N GLU A 125 -9.82 -3.22 -4.98
CA GLU A 125 -8.79 -3.76 -5.88
C GLU A 125 -7.44 -3.58 -5.21
N PHE A 126 -6.63 -4.62 -5.16
CA PHE A 126 -5.33 -4.60 -4.50
C PHE A 126 -4.39 -5.63 -5.13
N ARG A 127 -3.09 -5.44 -4.92
CA ARG A 127 -2.05 -6.26 -5.49
C ARG A 127 -1.16 -6.82 -4.40
N THR A 128 -0.73 -8.06 -4.59
CA THR A 128 0.40 -8.66 -3.89
C THR A 128 1.49 -8.96 -4.93
N VAL A 129 2.75 -8.90 -4.53
CA VAL A 129 3.89 -9.27 -5.39
C VAL A 129 4.74 -10.25 -4.62
N GLU A 130 4.99 -11.41 -5.23
CA GLU A 130 5.84 -12.45 -4.68
C GLU A 130 7.20 -12.49 -5.41
N ASP A 131 8.25 -12.85 -4.69
CA ASP A 131 9.55 -13.18 -5.28
C ASP A 131 9.57 -14.60 -5.87
N SER A 132 10.70 -14.97 -6.48
CA SER A 132 10.90 -16.31 -7.05
C SER A 132 10.90 -17.44 -6.02
N HIS A 133 10.94 -17.13 -4.73
CA HIS A 133 10.87 -18.09 -3.63
C HIS A 133 9.47 -18.18 -3.02
N GLY A 134 8.47 -17.50 -3.60
CA GLY A 134 7.09 -17.50 -3.14
C GLY A 134 6.86 -16.69 -1.86
N LYS A 135 7.75 -15.75 -1.53
CA LYS A 135 7.59 -14.79 -0.43
C LYS A 135 6.96 -13.51 -0.94
N VAL A 136 5.98 -13.00 -0.20
CA VAL A 136 5.37 -11.70 -0.51
C VAL A 136 6.35 -10.58 -0.14
N VAL A 137 6.76 -9.80 -1.14
CA VAL A 137 7.71 -8.69 -0.99
C VAL A 137 7.03 -7.32 -0.97
N THR A 138 5.83 -7.20 -1.53
CA THR A 138 5.01 -6.00 -1.38
C THR A 138 3.53 -6.32 -1.57
N ALA A 139 2.67 -5.56 -0.92
CA ALA A 139 1.24 -5.54 -1.20
C ALA A 139 0.68 -4.14 -0.98
N TYR A 140 -0.31 -3.78 -1.78
CA TYR A 140 -0.93 -2.46 -1.69
C TYR A 140 -2.29 -2.40 -2.37
N PRO A 141 -3.18 -1.52 -1.88
CA PRO A 141 -4.44 -1.25 -2.54
C PRO A 141 -4.25 -0.44 -3.82
N LYS A 142 -4.94 -0.82 -4.88
CA LYS A 142 -4.92 -0.12 -6.18
C LYS A 142 -6.13 0.80 -6.34
N ASN A 143 -7.29 0.41 -5.80
CA ASN A 143 -8.54 1.14 -6.02
C ASN A 143 -9.60 0.75 -4.98
N VAL A 144 -10.51 1.68 -4.71
CA VAL A 144 -11.80 1.42 -4.07
C VAL A 144 -12.87 2.17 -4.87
N ARG A 145 -13.96 1.48 -5.23
CA ARG A 145 -15.08 2.02 -6.02
C ARG A 145 -16.45 1.50 -5.60
#